data_AF-A0A951TCT2-F1
#
_entry.id   AF-A0A951TCT2-F1
#
_cell.length_a   1.000
_cell.length_b   1.000
_cell.length_c   1.000
_cell.angle_alpha   90.00
_cell.angle_beta   90.00
_cell.angle_gamma   90.00
#
_symmetry.space_group_name_H-M   'P 1'
#
loop_
_entity.id
_entity.type
_entity.pdbx_description
1 polymer ?
#
loop_
_entity_poly.entity_id
_entity_poly.type
_entity_poly.pdbx_seq_one_letter_code
_entity_poly.pdbx_strand_id
1 'polypeptide(L)' 'MTPHEVELLAEIARLEKMGASWPILRRALAEFQNAVRQRHRAAQADRILSARAGVRIGPDSEMNPYG' A
#
# COMPACT_ATOMS: atom_id res chain seq x y z
N MET A 1 4.12 3.04 3.47
CA MET A 1 4.91 1.86 3.12
C MET A 1 4.68 0.83 4.21
N THR A 2 4.41 -0.44 3.89
CA THR A 2 4.18 -1.49 4.90
C THR A 2 5.51 -2.10 5.37
N PRO A 3 5.56 -2.73 6.55
CA PRO A 3 6.77 -3.45 7.00
C PRO A 3 7.25 -4.48 5.96
N HIS A 4 6.31 -5.18 5.33
CA HIS A 4 6.61 -6.13 4.26
C HIS A 4 7.24 -5.48 3.01
N GLU A 5 6.78 -4.29 2.59
CA GLU A 5 7.39 -3.53 1.50
C GLU A 5 8.84 -3.11 1.83
N VAL A 6 9.13 -2.79 3.11
CA VAL A 6 10.48 -2.44 3.59
C VAL A 6 11.42 -3.64 3.52
N GLU A 7 10.97 -4.81 3.97
CA GLU A 7 11.75 -6.06 3.92
C GLU A 7 12.11 -6.46 2.49
N LEU A 8 11.15 -6.38 1.57
CA LEU A 8 11.38 -6.69 0.15
C LEU A 8 12.38 -5.74 -0.51
N LEU A 9 12.34 -4.44 -0.17
CA LEU A 9 13.34 -3.48 -0.65
C LEU A 9 14.73 -3.77 -0.10
N ALA A 10 14.84 -4.12 1.18
CA ALA A 10 16.11 -4.48 1.79
C ALA A 10 16.71 -5.74 1.13
N GLU A 11 15.88 -6.73 0.81
CA GLU A 11 16.31 -7.95 0.13
C GLU A 11 16.78 -7.67 -1.31
N ILE A 12 16.07 -6.83 -2.07
CA ILE A 12 16.52 -6.40 -3.41
C ILE A 12 17.89 -5.73 -3.33
N ALA A 13 18.07 -4.76 -2.42
CA ALA A 13 19.35 -4.06 -2.24
C ALA A 13 20.49 -5.01 -1.83
N ARG A 14 20.17 -6.02 -1.01
CA ARG A 14 21.13 -7.07 -0.63
C ARG A 14 21.53 -7.92 -1.84
N LEU A 15 20.57 -8.35 -2.66
CA LEU A 15 20.80 -9.14 -3.86
C LEU A 15 21.64 -8.39 -4.90
N GLU A 16 21.38 -7.10 -5.10
CA GLU A 16 22.22 -6.24 -5.96
C GLU A 16 23.66 -6.17 -5.45
N LYS A 17 23.84 -5.92 -4.15
CA LYS A 17 25.16 -5.83 -3.53
C LYS A 17 25.95 -7.14 -3.62
N MET A 18 25.26 -8.29 -3.58
CA MET A 18 25.88 -9.61 -3.72
C MET A 18 26.14 -10.01 -5.18
N GLY A 19 25.75 -9.18 -6.15
CA GLY A 19 25.87 -9.52 -7.57
C GLY A 19 24.99 -10.71 -7.96
N ALA A 20 23.80 -10.84 -7.34
CA ALA A 20 22.88 -11.91 -7.65
C ALA A 20 22.52 -11.92 -9.14
N SER A 21 22.27 -13.11 -9.68
CA SER A 21 21.90 -13.25 -11.09
C SER A 21 20.61 -12.49 -11.40
N TRP A 22 20.53 -11.95 -12.63
CA TRP A 22 19.37 -11.20 -13.11
C TRP A 22 18.01 -11.87 -12.88
N PRO A 23 17.84 -13.21 -13.04
CA PRO A 23 16.59 -13.88 -12.73
C PRO A 23 16.13 -13.74 -11.27
N ILE A 24 17.07 -13.77 -10.31
CA ILE A 24 16.79 -13.66 -8.87
C ILE A 24 16.33 -12.25 -8.56
N LEU A 25 17.05 -11.26 -9.08
CA LEU A 25 16.75 -9.84 -8.94
C LEU A 25 15.38 -9.47 -9.54
N ARG A 26 15.09 -9.99 -10.73
CA ARG A 26 13.79 -9.81 -11.39
C ARG A 26 12.64 -10.39 -10.58
N ARG A 27 12.85 -11.55 -9.94
CA ARG A 27 11.83 -12.18 -9.08
C ARG A 27 11.55 -11.33 -7.84
N ALA A 28 12.59 -10.91 -7.13
CA ALA A 28 12.46 -10.06 -5.94
C ALA A 28 11.74 -8.74 -6.26
N LEU A 29 12.07 -8.11 -7.39
CA LEU A 29 11.39 -6.90 -7.87
C LEU A 29 9.90 -7.15 -8.17
N ALA A 30 9.57 -8.28 -8.80
CA ALA A 30 8.18 -8.62 -9.10
C ALA A 30 7.34 -8.85 -7.83
N GLU A 31 7.94 -9.44 -6.78
CA GLU A 31 7.30 -9.62 -5.47
C GLU A 31 7.02 -8.27 -4.81
N PHE A 32 8.00 -7.35 -4.81
CA PHE A 32 7.79 -5.97 -4.32
C PHE A 32 6.66 -5.25 -5.06
N GLN A 33 6.66 -5.29 -6.40
CA GLN A 33 5.61 -4.67 -7.20
C GLN A 33 4.22 -5.25 -6.92
N ASN A 34 4.13 -6.56 -6.66
CA ASN A 34 2.87 -7.20 -6.27
C ASN A 34 2.39 -6.72 -4.90
N ALA A 35 3.27 -6.63 -3.90
CA ALA A 35 2.93 -6.12 -2.58
C ALA A 35 2.37 -4.67 -2.66
N VAL A 36 3.03 -3.81 -3.44
CA VAL A 36 2.57 -2.43 -3.68
C VAL A 36 1.20 -2.42 -4.37
N ARG A 37 1.00 -3.22 -5.42
CA ARG A 37 -0.29 -3.31 -6.12
C ARG A 37 -1.42 -3.79 -5.21
N GLN A 38 -1.16 -4.77 -4.34
CA GLN A 38 -2.14 -5.25 -3.37
C GLN A 38 -2.53 -4.16 -2.37
N ARG A 39 -1.56 -3.39 -1.86
CA ARG A 39 -1.84 -2.24 -0.98
C ARG A 39 -2.71 -1.19 -1.68
N HIS A 40 -2.40 -0.88 -2.93
CA HIS A 40 -3.21 0.06 -3.72
C HIS A 40 -4.64 -0.45 -3.95
N ARG A 41 -4.82 -1.74 -4.25
CA ARG A 41 -6.16 -2.33 -4.39
C ARG A 41 -6.93 -2.35 -3.07
N ALA A 42 -6.28 -2.66 -1.95
CA ALA A 42 -6.90 -2.62 -0.63
C ALA A 42 -7.35 -1.19 -0.28
N ALA A 43 -6.50 -0.19 -0.52
CA ALA A 43 -6.86 1.21 -0.30
C ALA A 43 -8.01 1.69 -1.21
N GLN A 44 -8.09 1.18 -2.44
CA GLN A 44 -9.19 1.50 -3.35
C GLN A 44 -10.50 0.80 -2.93
N ALA A 45 -10.43 -0.47 -2.52
CA ALA A 45 -11.58 -1.21 -2.01
C ALA A 45 -12.16 -0.57 -0.74
N ASP A 46 -11.30 -0.12 0.18
CA ASP A 46 -11.69 0.59 1.40
C ASP A 46 -12.41 1.92 1.11
N ARG A 47 -11.93 2.68 0.11
CA ARG A 47 -12.63 3.88 -0.35
C ARG A 47 -14.00 3.59 -0.96
N ILE A 48 -14.12 2.53 -1.76
CA ILE A 48 -15.40 2.13 -2.36
C ILE A 48 -16.39 1.69 -1.27
N LEU A 49 -15.93 0.91 -0.28
CA LEU A 49 -16.76 0.50 0.86
C LEU A 49 -17.19 1.70 1.70
N SER A 50 -16.29 2.64 2.00
CA SER A 50 -16.60 3.87 2.73
C SER A 50 -17.60 4.76 1.96
N ALA A 51 -17.45 4.88 0.63
CA ALA A 51 -18.38 5.61 -0.22
C ALA A 51 -19.76 4.94 -0.29
N ARG A 52 -19.82 3.60 -0.35
CA ARG A 52 -21.07 2.82 -0.34
C ARG A 52 -21.77 2.84 1.02
N ALA A 53 -21.02 2.90 2.11
CA ALA A 53 -21.56 2.97 3.47
C ALA A 53 -22.17 4.34 3.82
N GLY A 54 -22.11 5.32 2.90
CA GLY A 54 -22.70 6.65 3.14
C GLY A 54 -22.02 7.43 4.26
N VAL A 55 -20.79 7.08 4.63
CA VAL A 55 -20.03 7.81 5.65
C VAL A 55 -19.56 9.11 5.00
N ARG A 56 -20.36 10.16 5.18
CA ARG A 56 -20.00 11.54 4.85
C ARG A 56 -18.89 11.97 5.82
N ILE A 57 -17.64 11.56 5.57
CA ILE A 57 -16.47 12.19 6.21
C ILE A 57 -16.25 13.52 5.49
N GLY A 58 -17.11 14.50 5.78
CA GLY A 58 -16.84 15.91 5.52
C GLY A 58 -16.26 16.52 6.80
N PRO A 59 -15.31 17.47 6.72
CA PRO A 59 -14.72 18.13 7.88
C PRO A 59 -15.66 19.08 8.65
N ASP A 60 -16.97 19.08 8.37
CA ASP A 60 -17.94 20.10 8.83
C ASP A 60 -19.05 19.52 9.71
N SER A 61 -18.75 18.61 10.64
CA SER A 61 -19.65 18.39 11.78
C SER A 61 -19.48 19.53 12.80
N GLU A 62 -19.72 20.76 12.37
CA GLU A 62 -20.09 21.82 13.32
C GLU A 62 -21.45 21.46 13.90
N MET A 63 -21.37 21.00 15.15
CA MET A 63 -22.44 20.96 16.12
C MET A 63 -23.26 22.25 16.04
N ASN A 64 -24.54 22.18 15.66
CA ASN A 64 -25.48 23.28 15.86
C ASN A 64 -26.03 23.19 17.28
N PRO A 65 -25.72 24.12 18.21
CA PRO A 65 -26.20 24.07 19.58
C PRO A 65 -27.54 24.80 19.83
N TYR A 66 -28.25 25.25 18.79
CA TYR A 66 -29.55 25.93 18.98
C TYR A 66 -30.64 25.28 18.13
N GLY A 67 -31.39 24.38 18.78
CA GLY A 67 -32.78 24.09 18.46
C GLY A 67 -33.71 25.07 19.17
#